data_AF-A0A0R0AXL6-F1
#
_entry.id   AF-A0A0R0AXL6-F1
#
_cell.length_a   1.000
_cell.length_b   1.000
_cell.length_c   1.000
_cell.angle_alpha   90.00
_cell.angle_beta   90.00
_cell.angle_gamma   90.00
#
_symmetry.space_group_name_H-M   'P 1'
#
loop_
_entity.id
_entity.type
_entity.pdbx_description
1 polymer ?
#
loop_
_entity_poly.entity_id
_entity_poly.type
_entity_poly.pdbx_seq_one_letter_code
_entity_poly.pdbx_strand_id
1 'polypeptide(L)'
;AWLARLPSSLRVPVRLRIEGERVPLPAPGMTPYLVGLLVLLGMLGTLLGMMATLRGTGFALESAADLQSIRDSLAAPVKGLGFAFGTSIAGVASSAMLGLLSALCRRERVQAVEQLDASIATSLQVHSRAHERHQTFQLLQAQAALMPVLVERLQAMAGSLEQRAAADSERQQAQQADFQRKAQAAQVELSATLERALRTAVAEGALAIGAGLQPVVDATMAGLAREGANTHARVAEAAQQHFDALSAGLTASSTAAASAWTQAIDEQRQANAALATTLDGALSRFNEDFAQRGAGVVDGVSARMETATQGMHDAWAQALSRQEAANTALTDAQSQALSAAADALQRHADAWVDRAGESHARLQAELAARDEQRLAQWRDTLTAAGTTLREDWLQAGTEAAQRQRDACDALQRTGEALATATQAQASATIEEVARLVQTAAAAPQAAAEVIAGLRQTLSESMARDNDMLAERSQMLATLDTLLAAVNHASTEQRAAIDALVATSADLLDRVGSRFAERVEAEGERLDAAAAQLAVGATEVASLGDAFGGTLQSFAAVNEALAERLQGIEQALVQSLARSDEQLAYYVAQAREVVDLSMLAQRQIVEELRQATGAAAA
;
A
#
# COMPACT_ATOMS: atom_id res chain seq x y z
N ALA A 1 10.30 19.25 6.81
CA ALA A 1 11.40 20.19 7.13
C ALA A 1 12.33 19.69 8.25
N TRP A 2 11.82 19.18 9.37
CA TRP A 2 12.66 18.79 10.51
C TRP A 2 13.54 17.54 10.26
N LEU A 3 13.04 16.53 9.53
CA LEU A 3 13.82 15.34 9.14
C LEU A 3 15.10 15.67 8.37
N ALA A 4 15.15 16.82 7.66
CA ALA A 4 16.33 17.23 6.91
C ALA A 4 17.51 17.64 7.83
N ARG A 5 17.24 17.97 9.10
CA ARG A 5 18.27 18.28 10.12
C ARG A 5 19.03 17.03 10.58
N LEU A 6 18.49 15.83 10.34
CA LEU A 6 19.18 14.59 10.63
C LEU A 6 20.26 14.30 9.58
N PRO A 7 21.35 13.60 9.97
CA PRO A 7 22.31 13.02 9.04
C PRO A 7 21.62 12.17 7.97
N SER A 8 22.12 12.19 6.74
CA SER A 8 21.50 11.53 5.57
C SER A 8 21.21 10.04 5.81
N SER A 9 22.13 9.33 6.47
CA SER A 9 22.01 7.91 6.81
C SER A 9 20.87 7.58 7.78
N LEU A 10 20.40 8.57 8.57
CA LEU A 10 19.35 8.39 9.57
C LEU A 10 17.96 8.82 9.07
N ARG A 11 17.88 9.63 8.01
CA ARG A 11 16.60 10.20 7.53
C ARG A 11 15.60 9.13 7.15
N VAL A 12 16.02 8.15 6.35
CA VAL A 12 15.13 7.09 5.85
C VAL A 12 14.71 6.13 6.97
N PRO A 13 15.63 5.56 7.78
CA PRO A 13 15.25 4.68 8.89
C PRO A 13 14.33 5.35 9.92
N VAL A 14 14.56 6.63 10.24
CA VAL A 14 13.71 7.39 11.18
C VAL A 14 12.33 7.66 10.58
N ARG A 15 12.24 8.01 9.28
CA ARG A 15 10.96 8.20 8.60
C ARG A 15 10.14 6.91 8.60
N LEU A 16 10.73 5.79 8.19
CA LEU A 16 10.04 4.50 8.12
C LEU A 16 9.53 4.06 9.50
N ARG A 17 10.31 4.29 10.57
CA ARG A 17 9.85 4.06 11.94
C ARG A 17 8.66 4.90 12.36
N ILE A 18 8.67 6.20 12.04
CA ILE A 18 7.52 7.08 12.30
C ILE A 18 6.28 6.64 11.50
N GLU A 19 6.48 6.13 10.28
CA GLU A 19 5.42 5.58 9.44
C GLU A 19 4.88 4.22 9.96
N GLY A 20 5.58 3.57 10.89
CA GLY A 20 5.15 2.36 11.59
C GLY A 20 6.00 1.11 11.31
N GLU A 21 7.07 1.21 10.53
CA GLU A 21 7.94 0.09 10.19
C GLU A 21 9.07 -0.12 11.22
N ARG A 22 9.36 -1.36 11.60
CA ARG A 22 10.43 -1.67 12.56
C ARG A 22 11.79 -1.86 11.86
N VAL A 23 12.36 -0.78 11.34
CA VAL A 23 13.66 -0.80 10.63
C VAL A 23 14.83 -0.52 11.59
N PRO A 24 15.93 -1.30 11.62
CA PRO A 24 17.07 -0.99 12.48
C PRO A 24 17.78 0.32 12.08
N LEU A 25 18.33 1.04 13.07
CA LEU A 25 19.23 2.16 12.77
C LEU A 25 20.58 1.65 12.22
N PRO A 26 21.25 2.41 11.34
CA PRO A 26 22.51 2.02 10.73
C PRO A 26 23.58 1.67 11.78
N ALA A 27 24.34 0.62 11.48
CA ALA A 27 25.38 0.06 12.33
C ALA A 27 26.73 0.04 11.60
N PRO A 28 27.86 0.12 12.32
CA PRO A 28 29.18 -0.07 11.70
C PRO A 28 29.37 -1.54 11.29
N GLY A 29 29.07 -1.86 10.04
CA GLY A 29 29.12 -3.23 9.52
C GLY A 29 30.54 -3.80 9.33
N MET A 30 31.56 -2.93 9.28
CA MET A 30 32.95 -3.33 9.06
C MET A 30 33.68 -3.80 10.33
N THR A 31 33.13 -3.50 11.52
CA THR A 31 33.83 -3.73 12.80
C THR A 31 34.21 -5.20 13.05
N PRO A 32 33.34 -6.21 12.80
CA PRO A 32 33.73 -7.62 12.99
C PRO A 32 34.91 -8.04 12.11
N TYR A 33 34.99 -7.51 10.89
CA TYR A 33 36.09 -7.79 9.96
C TYR A 33 37.39 -7.14 10.43
N LEU A 34 37.34 -5.91 10.93
CA LEU A 34 38.51 -5.22 11.48
C LEU A 34 39.03 -5.92 12.75
N VAL A 35 38.13 -6.40 13.61
CA VAL A 35 38.48 -7.21 14.80
C VAL A 35 39.23 -8.48 14.39
N GLY A 36 38.75 -9.21 13.38
CA GLY A 36 39.43 -10.39 12.84
C GLY A 36 40.78 -10.07 12.18
N LEU A 37 40.84 -8.97 11.42
CA LEU A 37 42.06 -8.52 10.75
C LEU A 37 43.16 -8.11 11.74
N LEU A 38 42.81 -7.44 12.85
CA LEU A 38 43.77 -7.06 13.89
C LEU A 38 44.43 -8.28 14.56
N VAL A 39 43.66 -9.36 14.76
CA VAL A 39 44.19 -10.62 15.28
C VAL A 39 45.11 -11.29 14.27
N LEU A 40 44.69 -11.38 13.01
CA LEU A 40 45.51 -11.91 11.91
C LEU A 40 46.82 -11.12 11.76
N LEU A 41 46.77 -9.80 11.89
CA LEU A 41 47.95 -8.94 11.83
C LEU A 41 48.90 -9.19 13.02
N GLY A 42 48.36 -9.42 14.21
CA GLY A 42 49.15 -9.85 15.38
C GLY A 42 49.80 -11.23 15.18
N MET A 43 49.09 -12.19 14.57
CA MET A 43 49.65 -13.50 14.22
C MET A 43 50.75 -13.39 13.15
N LEU A 44 50.58 -12.50 12.16
CA LEU A 44 51.61 -12.22 11.16
C LEU A 44 52.88 -11.62 11.81
N GLY A 45 52.71 -10.71 12.77
CA GLY A 45 53.83 -10.21 13.56
C GLY A 45 54.53 -11.31 14.38
N THR A 46 53.78 -12.29 14.88
CA THR A 46 54.32 -13.46 15.58
C THR A 46 55.19 -14.31 14.65
N LEU A 47 54.71 -14.59 13.42
CA LEU A 47 55.46 -15.31 12.40
C LEU A 47 56.78 -14.60 12.07
N LEU A 48 56.73 -13.29 11.82
CA LEU A 48 57.90 -12.48 11.48
C LEU A 48 58.91 -12.43 12.64
N GLY A 49 58.44 -12.29 13.88
CA GLY A 49 59.31 -12.31 15.06
C GLY A 49 59.98 -13.68 15.26
N MET A 50 59.26 -14.78 15.05
CA MET A 50 59.85 -16.13 15.09
C MET A 50 60.88 -16.35 13.97
N MET A 51 60.65 -15.82 12.77
CA MET A 51 61.61 -15.89 11.67
C MET A 51 62.90 -15.13 12.00
N ALA A 52 62.78 -13.96 12.65
CA ALA A 52 63.93 -13.20 13.16
C ALA A 52 64.68 -13.96 14.28
N THR A 53 63.94 -14.63 15.17
CA THR A 53 64.51 -15.51 16.20
C THR A 53 65.33 -16.64 15.58
N LEU A 54 64.76 -17.38 14.63
CA LEU A 54 65.42 -18.52 13.95
C LEU A 54 66.66 -18.10 13.17
N ARG A 55 66.60 -16.95 12.48
CA ARG A 55 67.74 -16.40 11.78
C ARG A 55 68.84 -15.95 12.75
N GLY A 56 68.46 -15.37 13.89
CA GLY A 56 69.36 -15.00 14.98
C GLY A 56 70.06 -16.20 15.61
N THR A 57 69.36 -17.31 15.87
CA THR A 57 69.98 -18.55 16.36
C THR A 57 70.87 -19.23 15.31
N GLY A 58 70.55 -19.16 14.02
CA GLY A 58 71.40 -19.69 12.96
C GLY A 58 72.77 -19.00 12.92
N PHE A 59 72.78 -17.65 12.91
CA PHE A 59 74.02 -16.88 13.00
C PHE A 59 74.78 -17.12 14.32
N ALA A 60 74.05 -17.33 15.43
CA ALA A 60 74.63 -17.63 16.73
C ALA A 60 75.45 -18.93 16.76
N LEU A 61 74.98 -19.96 16.05
CA LEU A 61 75.61 -21.28 15.96
C LEU A 61 76.85 -21.27 15.05
N GLU A 62 76.88 -20.43 14.02
CA GLU A 62 78.02 -20.29 13.10
C GLU A 62 79.22 -19.53 13.70
N SER A 63 78.99 -18.64 14.68
CA SER A 63 80.03 -17.73 15.24
C SER A 63 80.58 -18.13 16.62
N ALA A 64 80.30 -19.34 17.11
CA ALA A 64 80.59 -19.75 18.49
C ALA A 64 82.07 -20.13 18.73
N ALA A 65 82.97 -19.15 18.76
CA ALA A 65 84.38 -19.34 19.12
C ALA A 65 84.79 -18.67 20.46
N ASP A 66 83.95 -17.80 21.03
CA ASP A 66 84.23 -17.07 22.29
C ASP A 66 82.98 -17.00 23.19
N LEU A 67 83.19 -17.05 24.51
CA LEU A 67 82.15 -17.08 25.55
C LEU A 67 81.33 -15.79 25.59
N GLN A 68 81.94 -14.66 25.22
CA GLN A 68 81.26 -13.36 25.07
C GLN A 68 80.32 -13.36 23.85
N SER A 69 80.75 -13.96 22.73
CA SER A 69 79.94 -14.11 21.51
C SER A 69 78.74 -15.02 21.72
N ILE A 70 78.83 -16.05 22.57
CA ILE A 70 77.69 -16.91 22.95
C ILE A 70 76.61 -16.11 23.71
N ARG A 71 77.02 -15.19 24.60
CA ARG A 71 76.07 -14.34 25.33
C ARG A 71 75.35 -13.35 24.41
N ASP A 72 76.08 -12.70 23.50
CA ASP A 72 75.50 -11.77 22.54
C ASP A 72 74.61 -12.48 21.50
N SER A 73 74.96 -13.73 21.17
CA SER A 73 74.21 -14.55 20.23
C SER A 73 72.89 -15.10 20.81
N LEU A 74 72.79 -15.24 22.14
CA LEU A 74 71.54 -15.53 22.85
C LEU A 74 70.59 -14.33 22.96
N ALA A 75 71.08 -13.09 22.80
CA ALA A 75 70.26 -11.88 22.91
C ALA A 75 69.35 -11.65 21.68
N ALA A 76 69.78 -12.06 20.48
CA ALA A 76 69.01 -11.89 19.25
C ALA A 76 67.72 -12.76 19.22
N PRO A 77 67.75 -14.05 19.60
CA PRO A 77 66.55 -14.87 19.76
C PRO A 77 65.57 -14.31 20.79
N VAL A 78 66.06 -13.80 21.92
CA VAL A 78 65.21 -13.18 22.96
C VAL A 78 64.53 -11.91 22.45
N LYS A 79 65.22 -11.07 21.66
CA LYS A 79 64.62 -9.89 21.01
C LYS A 79 63.58 -10.27 19.96
N GLY A 80 63.84 -11.30 19.15
CA GLY A 80 62.88 -11.80 18.16
C GLY A 80 61.60 -12.35 18.79
N LEU A 81 61.73 -13.11 19.88
CA LEU A 81 60.60 -13.57 20.70
C LEU A 81 59.85 -12.41 21.34
N GLY A 82 60.56 -11.41 21.90
CA GLY A 82 59.94 -10.21 22.46
C GLY A 82 59.11 -9.43 21.42
N PHE A 83 59.58 -9.35 20.18
CA PHE A 83 58.84 -8.74 19.06
C PHE A 83 57.61 -9.56 18.65
N ALA A 84 57.75 -10.90 18.58
CA ALA A 84 56.65 -11.81 18.27
C ALA A 84 55.52 -11.70 19.32
N PHE A 85 55.86 -11.76 20.61
CA PHE A 85 54.88 -11.60 21.69
C PHE A 85 54.27 -10.19 21.72
N GLY A 86 55.08 -9.15 21.54
CA GLY A 86 54.61 -7.76 21.54
C GLY A 86 53.57 -7.48 20.44
N THR A 87 53.80 -7.97 19.22
CA THR A 87 52.86 -7.80 18.10
C THR A 87 51.58 -8.63 18.27
N SER A 88 51.67 -9.84 18.84
CA SER A 88 50.51 -10.66 19.19
C SER A 88 49.63 -9.99 20.26
N ILE A 89 50.24 -9.51 21.35
CA ILE A 89 49.54 -8.80 22.42
C ILE A 89 48.90 -7.53 21.88
N ALA A 90 49.60 -6.76 21.02
CA ALA A 90 49.06 -5.57 20.40
C ALA A 90 47.83 -5.88 19.52
N GLY A 91 47.88 -6.95 18.71
CA GLY A 91 46.75 -7.38 17.87
C GLY A 91 45.53 -7.81 18.67
N VAL A 92 45.73 -8.65 19.70
CA VAL A 92 44.66 -9.12 20.59
C VAL A 92 44.08 -7.99 21.44
N ALA A 93 44.92 -7.12 22.03
CA ALA A 93 44.47 -6.00 22.83
C ALA A 93 43.68 -4.98 22.00
N SER A 94 44.15 -4.65 20.78
CA SER A 94 43.45 -3.74 19.87
C SER A 94 42.11 -4.34 19.41
N SER A 95 42.09 -5.64 19.11
CA SER A 95 40.88 -6.38 18.76
C SER A 95 39.86 -6.39 19.91
N ALA A 96 40.31 -6.62 21.15
CA ALA A 96 39.48 -6.57 22.35
C ALA A 96 38.92 -5.17 22.64
N MET A 97 39.75 -4.13 22.51
CA MET A 97 39.30 -2.73 22.66
C MET A 97 38.27 -2.35 21.60
N LEU A 98 38.51 -2.74 20.34
CA LEU A 98 37.56 -2.48 19.25
C LEU A 98 36.24 -3.27 19.45
N GLY A 99 36.32 -4.50 19.94
CA GLY A 99 35.17 -5.32 20.32
C GLY A 99 34.34 -4.65 21.44
N LEU A 100 35.00 -4.13 22.48
CA LEU A 100 34.36 -3.39 23.57
C LEU A 100 33.66 -2.12 23.06
N LEU A 101 34.34 -1.32 22.23
CA LEU A 101 33.75 -0.12 21.62
C LEU A 101 32.53 -0.47 20.76
N SER A 102 32.59 -1.57 20.00
CA SER A 102 31.45 -2.07 19.22
C SER A 102 30.26 -2.45 20.10
N ALA A 103 30.50 -3.08 21.24
CA ALA A 103 29.47 -3.45 22.21
C ALA A 103 28.82 -2.20 22.85
N LEU A 104 29.63 -1.21 23.24
CA LEU A 104 29.14 0.07 23.77
C LEU A 104 28.32 0.83 22.72
N CYS A 105 28.79 0.94 21.48
CA CYS A 105 28.02 1.56 20.39
C CYS A 105 26.69 0.84 20.12
N ARG A 106 26.67 -0.50 20.19
CA ARG A 106 25.44 -1.27 20.07
C ARG A 106 24.46 -0.94 21.18
N ARG A 107 24.93 -0.83 22.43
CA ARG A 107 24.09 -0.48 23.60
C ARG A 107 23.48 0.92 23.45
N GLU A 108 24.30 1.93 23.16
CA GLU A 108 23.84 3.32 22.94
C GLU A 108 22.83 3.40 21.79
N ARG A 109 23.04 2.64 20.70
CA ARG A 109 22.10 2.59 19.58
C ARG A 109 20.74 2.02 20.00
N VAL A 110 20.71 0.98 20.82
CA VAL A 110 19.45 0.41 21.33
C VAL A 110 18.71 1.44 22.18
N GLN A 111 19.41 2.13 23.08
CA GLN A 111 18.79 3.19 23.90
C GLN A 111 18.25 4.35 23.06
N ALA A 112 18.98 4.77 22.02
CA ALA A 112 18.52 5.80 21.09
C ALA A 112 17.27 5.36 20.32
N VAL A 113 17.19 4.07 19.93
CA VAL A 113 15.99 3.50 19.30
C VAL A 113 14.80 3.50 20.26
N GLU A 114 15.00 3.09 21.51
CA GLU A 114 13.93 3.09 22.53
C GLU A 114 13.39 4.50 22.79
N GLN A 115 14.27 5.49 22.90
CA GLN A 115 13.87 6.90 23.05
C GLN A 115 13.13 7.44 21.82
N LEU A 116 13.56 7.04 20.62
CA LEU A 116 12.87 7.38 19.39
C LEU A 116 11.48 6.77 19.35
N ASP A 117 11.34 5.49 19.67
CA ASP A 117 10.06 4.78 19.67
C ASP A 117 9.09 5.38 20.73
N ALA A 118 9.59 5.77 21.91
CA ALA A 118 8.82 6.51 22.91
C ALA A 118 8.37 7.90 22.42
N SER A 119 9.21 8.58 21.64
CA SER A 119 8.89 9.88 21.03
C SER A 119 7.88 9.73 19.89
N ILE A 120 7.93 8.64 19.11
CA ILE A 120 6.95 8.26 18.07
C ILE A 120 5.57 8.06 18.68
N ALA A 121 5.49 7.44 19.86
CA ALA A 121 4.22 7.25 20.56
C ALA A 121 3.61 8.56 21.11
N THR A 122 4.39 9.64 21.19
CA THR A 122 3.97 10.91 21.82
C THR A 122 4.10 12.08 20.85
N SER A 123 5.21 12.83 20.93
CA SER A 123 5.43 14.08 20.18
C SER A 123 5.50 13.91 18.66
N LEU A 124 6.04 12.79 18.18
CA LEU A 124 6.18 12.50 16.76
C LEU A 124 4.98 11.73 16.19
N GLN A 125 3.99 11.37 17.03
CA GLN A 125 2.79 10.65 16.60
C GLN A 125 2.04 11.40 15.50
N VAL A 126 2.02 12.74 15.56
CA VAL A 126 1.38 13.62 14.58
C VAL A 126 1.94 13.45 13.17
N HIS A 127 3.19 12.98 13.04
CA HIS A 127 3.84 12.71 11.77
C HIS A 127 3.64 11.27 11.27
N SER A 128 2.92 10.44 12.01
CA SER A 128 2.62 9.06 11.62
C SER A 128 1.38 9.00 10.73
N ARG A 129 1.40 8.08 9.76
CA ARG A 129 0.22 7.76 8.93
C ARG A 129 -0.94 7.19 9.76
N ALA A 130 -0.65 6.62 10.93
CA ALA A 130 -1.68 6.16 11.85
C ALA A 130 -2.49 7.34 12.43
N HIS A 131 -1.80 8.43 12.80
CA HIS A 131 -2.46 9.63 13.31
C HIS A 131 -3.27 10.36 12.23
N GLU A 132 -2.73 10.50 11.01
CA GLU A 132 -3.48 11.09 9.87
C GLU A 132 -4.76 10.32 9.57
N ARG A 133 -4.70 8.97 9.56
CA ARG A 133 -5.89 8.12 9.41
C ARG A 133 -6.88 8.32 10.54
N HIS A 134 -6.40 8.41 11.79
CA HIS A 134 -7.27 8.63 12.94
C HIS A 134 -7.94 10.01 12.90
N GLN A 135 -7.22 11.07 12.53
CA GLN A 135 -7.81 12.40 12.34
C GLN A 135 -8.84 12.41 11.20
N THR A 136 -8.54 11.76 10.08
CA THR A 136 -9.49 11.64 8.96
C THR A 136 -10.76 10.93 9.42
N PHE A 137 -10.63 9.86 10.20
CA PHE A 137 -11.77 9.15 10.78
C PHE A 137 -12.57 10.03 11.75
N GLN A 138 -11.89 10.78 12.63
CA GLN A 138 -12.56 11.72 13.54
C GLN A 138 -13.31 12.82 12.78
N LEU A 139 -12.74 13.35 11.69
CA LEU A 139 -13.41 14.35 10.85
C LEU A 139 -14.65 13.78 10.15
N LEU A 140 -14.57 12.54 9.63
CA LEU A 140 -15.73 11.85 9.06
C LEU A 140 -16.81 11.58 10.10
N GLN A 141 -16.42 11.19 11.32
CA GLN A 141 -17.35 10.99 12.42
C GLN A 141 -18.02 12.31 12.85
N ALA A 142 -17.26 13.41 12.91
CA ALA A 142 -17.80 14.74 13.21
C ALA A 142 -18.76 15.21 12.11
N GLN A 143 -18.44 14.97 10.83
CA GLN A 143 -19.34 15.26 9.72
C GLN A 143 -20.64 14.43 9.81
N ALA A 144 -20.54 13.13 10.09
CA ALA A 144 -21.70 12.27 10.27
C ALA A 144 -22.57 12.72 11.45
N ALA A 145 -21.96 13.19 12.53
CA ALA A 145 -22.67 13.73 13.69
C ALA A 145 -23.40 15.06 13.40
N LEU A 146 -23.01 15.81 12.37
CA LEU A 146 -23.69 17.04 11.93
C LEU A 146 -24.88 16.76 11.01
N MET A 147 -25.01 15.56 10.44
CA MET A 147 -26.11 15.21 9.54
C MET A 147 -27.50 15.32 10.18
N PRO A 148 -27.75 14.86 11.42
CA PRO A 148 -29.04 15.06 12.09
C PRO A 148 -29.40 16.53 12.24
N VAL A 149 -28.44 17.39 12.61
CA VAL A 149 -28.66 18.83 12.77
C VAL A 149 -28.99 19.48 11.43
N LEU A 150 -28.31 19.07 10.34
CA LEU A 150 -28.64 19.53 8.99
C LEU A 150 -30.05 19.12 8.58
N VAL A 151 -30.45 17.88 8.88
CA VAL A 151 -31.81 17.36 8.61
C VAL A 151 -32.86 18.13 9.41
N GLU A 152 -32.63 18.38 10.71
CA GLU A 152 -33.52 19.20 11.53
C GLU A 152 -33.66 20.63 10.98
N ARG A 153 -32.56 21.24 10.53
CA ARG A 153 -32.58 22.59 9.93
C ARG A 153 -33.35 22.60 8.60
N LEU A 154 -33.19 21.58 7.77
CA LEU A 154 -33.94 21.43 6.52
C LEU A 154 -35.43 21.19 6.78
N GLN A 155 -35.79 20.38 7.79
CA GLN A 155 -37.17 20.18 8.22
C GLN A 155 -37.78 21.47 8.78
N ALA A 156 -37.04 22.23 9.60
CA ALA A 156 -37.50 23.52 10.12
C ALA A 156 -37.70 24.55 8.99
N MET A 157 -36.83 24.54 7.98
CA MET A 157 -36.98 25.38 6.79
C MET A 157 -38.22 24.98 5.98
N ALA A 158 -38.46 23.68 5.79
CA ALA A 158 -39.66 23.18 5.13
C ALA A 158 -40.93 23.59 5.90
N GLY A 159 -40.96 23.42 7.22
CA GLY A 159 -42.08 23.86 8.07
C GLY A 159 -42.29 25.38 8.04
N SER A 160 -41.21 26.18 7.99
CA SER A 160 -41.31 27.64 7.82
C SER A 160 -41.90 28.03 6.46
N LEU A 161 -41.55 27.32 5.38
CA LEU A 161 -42.11 27.54 4.05
C LEU A 161 -43.59 27.18 4.01
N GLU A 162 -44.00 26.06 4.62
CA GLU A 162 -45.42 25.68 4.74
C GLU A 162 -46.23 26.71 5.52
N GLN A 163 -45.71 27.19 6.67
CA GLN A 163 -46.36 28.25 7.44
C GLN A 163 -46.47 29.56 6.66
N ARG A 164 -45.44 29.91 5.86
CA ARG A 164 -45.45 31.12 5.04
C ARG A 164 -46.48 31.00 3.91
N ALA A 165 -46.55 29.84 3.25
CA ALA A 165 -47.55 29.55 2.23
C ALA A 165 -48.98 29.61 2.81
N ALA A 166 -49.20 29.08 4.01
CA ALA A 166 -50.49 29.19 4.71
C ALA A 166 -50.85 30.65 5.04
N ALA A 167 -49.91 31.41 5.60
CA ALA A 167 -50.12 32.83 5.94
C ALA A 167 -50.31 33.73 4.72
N ASP A 168 -49.68 33.40 3.58
CA ASP A 168 -49.89 34.10 2.31
C ASP A 168 -51.25 33.74 1.70
N SER A 169 -51.68 32.48 1.81
CA SER A 169 -53.03 32.03 1.41
C SER A 169 -54.13 32.71 2.23
N GLU A 170 -53.99 32.78 3.56
CA GLU A 170 -54.92 33.53 4.43
C GLU A 170 -54.96 35.03 4.06
N ARG A 171 -53.80 35.64 3.81
CA ARG A 171 -53.75 37.05 3.36
C ARG A 171 -54.45 37.26 2.02
N GLN A 172 -54.28 36.33 1.07
CA GLN A 172 -54.95 36.39 -0.22
C GLN A 172 -56.47 36.26 -0.07
N GLN A 173 -56.95 35.32 0.75
CA GLN A 173 -58.38 35.16 1.07
C GLN A 173 -58.95 36.41 1.75
N ALA A 174 -58.24 36.98 2.73
CA ALA A 174 -58.65 38.21 3.42
C ALA A 174 -58.73 39.42 2.47
N GLN A 175 -57.76 39.57 1.56
CA GLN A 175 -57.79 40.61 0.53
C GLN A 175 -58.96 40.43 -0.44
N GLN A 176 -59.26 39.18 -0.82
CA GLN A 176 -60.37 38.87 -1.71
C GLN A 176 -61.73 39.15 -1.04
N ALA A 177 -61.87 38.81 0.24
CA ALA A 177 -63.05 39.15 1.04
C ALA A 177 -63.21 40.68 1.23
N ASP A 178 -62.11 41.41 1.47
CA ASP A 178 -62.15 42.88 1.57
C ASP A 178 -62.52 43.54 0.24
N PHE A 179 -62.00 43.03 -0.88
CA PHE A 179 -62.39 43.47 -2.21
C PHE A 179 -63.89 43.25 -2.46
N GLN A 180 -64.44 42.09 -2.14
CA GLN A 180 -65.87 41.81 -2.25
C GLN A 180 -66.71 42.75 -1.38
N ARG A 181 -66.27 43.04 -0.16
CA ARG A 181 -66.95 43.96 0.75
C ARG A 181 -66.95 45.39 0.23
N LYS A 182 -65.81 45.86 -0.31
CA LYS A 182 -65.69 47.17 -0.96
C LYS A 182 -66.56 47.27 -2.22
N ALA A 183 -66.61 46.21 -3.03
CA ALA A 183 -67.47 46.15 -4.21
C ALA A 183 -68.96 46.23 -3.82
N GLN A 184 -69.39 45.49 -2.80
CA GLN A 184 -70.77 45.58 -2.28
C GLN A 184 -71.08 46.97 -1.71
N ALA A 185 -70.17 47.58 -0.96
CA ALA A 185 -70.35 48.93 -0.42
C ALA A 185 -70.51 49.99 -1.53
N ALA A 186 -69.69 49.92 -2.59
CA ALA A 186 -69.81 50.79 -3.75
C ALA A 186 -71.16 50.62 -4.48
N GLN A 187 -71.68 49.40 -4.52
CA GLN A 187 -72.97 49.10 -5.15
C GLN A 187 -74.16 49.61 -4.32
N VAL A 188 -74.05 49.59 -3.00
CA VAL A 188 -75.02 50.23 -2.09
C VAL A 188 -74.94 51.75 -2.19
N GLU A 189 -73.75 52.34 -2.26
CA GLU A 189 -73.55 53.78 -2.42
C GLU A 189 -74.13 54.30 -3.74
N LEU A 190 -73.95 53.55 -4.83
CA LEU A 190 -74.57 53.83 -6.13
C LEU A 190 -76.10 53.86 -6.00
N SER A 191 -76.67 52.87 -5.31
CA SER A 191 -78.13 52.76 -5.08
C SER A 191 -78.67 53.92 -4.24
N ALA A 192 -77.96 54.30 -3.17
CA ALA A 192 -78.33 55.44 -2.33
C ALA A 192 -78.22 56.78 -3.07
N THR A 193 -77.27 56.90 -4.01
CA THR A 193 -77.10 58.10 -4.84
C THR A 193 -78.22 58.21 -5.89
N LEU A 194 -78.66 57.08 -6.44
CA LEU A 194 -79.84 56.98 -7.31
C LEU A 194 -81.14 57.35 -6.58
N GLU A 195 -81.32 56.88 -5.34
CA GLU A 195 -82.48 57.25 -4.51
C GLU A 195 -82.49 58.75 -4.19
N ARG A 196 -81.32 59.33 -3.89
CA ARG A 196 -81.18 60.77 -3.63
C ARG A 196 -81.54 61.60 -4.86
N ALA A 197 -81.08 61.19 -6.05
CA ALA A 197 -81.42 61.85 -7.31
C ALA A 197 -82.93 61.83 -7.61
N LEU A 198 -83.61 60.71 -7.31
CA LEU A 198 -85.06 60.59 -7.43
C LEU A 198 -85.82 61.46 -6.41
N ARG A 199 -85.36 61.53 -5.15
CA ARG A 199 -85.98 62.42 -4.13
C ARG A 199 -85.81 63.90 -4.47
N THR A 200 -84.64 64.31 -4.99
CA THR A 200 -84.40 65.69 -5.42
C THR A 200 -85.29 66.07 -6.61
N ALA A 201 -85.47 65.17 -7.58
CA ALA A 201 -86.38 65.38 -8.71
C ALA A 201 -87.86 65.53 -8.28
N VAL A 202 -88.29 64.85 -7.22
CA VAL A 202 -89.65 64.98 -6.66
C VAL A 202 -89.79 66.24 -5.79
N ALA A 203 -88.74 66.68 -5.10
CA ALA A 203 -88.74 67.91 -4.31
C ALA A 203 -88.72 69.19 -5.17
N GLU A 204 -88.05 69.16 -6.33
CA GLU A 204 -88.08 70.27 -7.30
C GLU A 204 -89.41 70.36 -8.08
N GLY A 205 -90.18 69.27 -8.16
CA GLY A 205 -91.50 69.23 -8.82
C GLY A 205 -92.66 69.88 -8.04
N ALA A 206 -92.47 70.28 -6.78
CA ALA A 206 -93.55 70.80 -5.92
C ALA A 206 -93.51 72.33 -5.67
N LEU A 207 -92.61 73.08 -6.33
CA LEU A 207 -92.43 74.53 -6.12
C LEU A 207 -92.63 75.40 -7.37
N ALA A 208 -93.46 74.96 -8.31
CA ALA A 208 -93.94 75.81 -9.39
C ALA A 208 -95.44 75.61 -9.60
N ILE A 209 -96.24 76.45 -8.93
CA ILE A 209 -97.51 77.07 -9.34
C ILE A 209 -98.26 77.46 -8.05
N GLY A 210 -97.99 78.67 -7.58
CA GLY A 210 -98.55 79.22 -6.36
C GLY A 210 -98.19 80.69 -6.18
N ALA A 211 -98.60 81.56 -7.10
CA ALA A 211 -98.70 83.00 -6.88
C ALA A 211 -99.48 83.68 -8.03
N GLY A 212 -100.64 84.27 -7.74
CA GLY A 212 -101.22 85.26 -8.66
C GLY A 212 -102.74 85.45 -8.59
N LEU A 213 -103.15 86.40 -7.73
CA LEU A 213 -104.29 87.31 -7.92
C LEU A 213 -105.67 86.92 -7.35
N GLN A 214 -105.70 86.90 -6.02
CA GLN A 214 -106.61 87.71 -5.20
C GLN A 214 -106.21 89.20 -5.35
N PRO A 215 -107.04 90.25 -5.25
CA PRO A 215 -108.46 90.52 -5.55
C PRO A 215 -108.66 91.86 -6.33
N VAL A 216 -109.76 92.11 -7.06
CA VAL A 216 -110.38 93.46 -7.22
C VAL A 216 -111.87 93.31 -7.53
N VAL A 217 -112.65 92.98 -6.51
CA VAL A 217 -113.93 93.65 -6.30
C VAL A 217 -113.54 94.85 -5.44
N ASP A 218 -113.35 96.01 -6.06
CA ASP A 218 -113.38 97.32 -5.40
C ASP A 218 -113.28 98.43 -6.45
N ALA A 219 -114.38 98.67 -7.14
CA ALA A 219 -114.76 100.00 -7.60
C ALA A 219 -116.27 100.01 -7.85
N THR A 220 -116.99 99.83 -6.75
CA THR A 220 -118.09 100.70 -6.33
C THR A 220 -118.84 101.44 -7.43
N MET A 221 -120.09 101.04 -7.61
CA MET A 221 -121.23 101.91 -7.25
C MET A 221 -121.08 103.39 -7.64
N ALA A 222 -121.50 103.73 -8.86
CA ALA A 222 -122.11 105.02 -9.12
C ALA A 222 -123.07 104.89 -10.30
N GLY A 223 -124.35 105.15 -10.06
CA GLY A 223 -125.32 105.36 -11.13
C GLY A 223 -126.56 104.49 -11.10
N LEU A 224 -127.18 104.37 -9.92
CA LEU A 224 -128.62 104.13 -9.84
C LEU A 224 -129.39 105.16 -10.69
N ALA A 225 -130.43 104.66 -11.37
CA ALA A 225 -131.59 105.37 -11.91
C ALA A 225 -131.51 106.05 -13.30
N ARG A 226 -131.79 105.28 -14.37
CA ARG A 226 -133.15 105.23 -14.95
C ARG A 226 -133.30 104.20 -16.08
N GLU A 227 -134.49 103.59 -16.07
CA GLU A 227 -135.23 103.02 -17.20
C GLU A 227 -134.88 101.59 -17.65
N GLY A 228 -135.47 100.65 -16.91
CA GLY A 228 -135.63 99.27 -17.32
C GLY A 228 -136.83 99.09 -18.26
N ALA A 229 -136.65 98.23 -19.26
CA ALA A 229 -137.63 97.25 -19.75
C ALA A 229 -137.16 96.51 -21.02
N ASN A 230 -135.84 96.35 -21.27
CA ASN A 230 -135.39 95.61 -22.45
C ASN A 230 -134.15 94.71 -22.28
N THR A 231 -133.71 94.45 -21.04
CA THR A 231 -132.45 93.71 -20.77
C THR A 231 -132.62 92.30 -20.18
N HIS A 232 -133.83 91.89 -19.78
CA HIS A 232 -134.03 90.59 -19.12
C HIS A 232 -133.90 89.36 -20.06
N ALA A 233 -134.01 89.52 -21.38
CA ALA A 233 -133.91 88.39 -22.31
C ALA A 233 -132.47 88.02 -22.68
N ARG A 234 -131.51 88.95 -22.60
CA ARG A 234 -130.12 88.73 -23.07
C ARG A 234 -129.17 88.12 -22.04
N VAL A 235 -129.54 88.09 -20.77
CA VAL A 235 -128.66 87.62 -19.67
C VAL A 235 -128.82 86.11 -19.41
N ALA A 236 -129.98 85.51 -19.68
CA ALA A 236 -130.19 84.08 -19.51
C ALA A 236 -129.44 83.23 -20.56
N GLU A 237 -129.33 83.72 -21.80
CA GLU A 237 -128.68 83.01 -22.91
C GLU A 237 -127.14 83.00 -22.77
N ALA A 238 -126.54 84.08 -22.28
CA ALA A 238 -125.09 84.17 -22.07
C ALA A 238 -124.60 83.31 -20.90
N ALA A 239 -125.37 83.19 -19.81
CA ALA A 239 -124.98 82.35 -18.68
C ALA A 239 -124.97 80.86 -19.04
N GLN A 240 -125.91 80.40 -19.87
CA GLN A 240 -125.98 79.00 -20.31
C GLN A 240 -124.78 78.64 -21.21
N GLN A 241 -124.42 79.50 -22.15
CA GLN A 241 -123.29 79.28 -23.07
C GLN A 241 -121.93 79.21 -22.35
N HIS A 242 -121.74 79.98 -21.26
CA HIS A 242 -120.50 79.95 -20.49
C HIS A 242 -120.32 78.69 -19.64
N PHE A 243 -121.40 78.11 -19.11
CA PHE A 243 -121.33 76.83 -18.38
C PHE A 243 -121.04 75.65 -19.30
N ASP A 244 -121.62 75.64 -20.50
CA ASP A 244 -121.35 74.60 -21.50
C ASP A 244 -119.89 74.66 -21.99
N ALA A 245 -119.33 75.86 -22.18
CA ALA A 245 -117.94 76.06 -22.58
C ALA A 245 -116.93 75.62 -21.51
N LEU A 246 -117.21 75.89 -20.22
CA LEU A 246 -116.35 75.44 -19.11
C LEU A 246 -116.42 73.93 -18.91
N SER A 247 -117.61 73.33 -19.04
CA SER A 247 -117.79 71.88 -18.96
C SER A 247 -117.06 71.15 -20.10
N ALA A 248 -117.14 71.69 -21.32
CA ALA A 248 -116.37 71.18 -22.47
C ALA A 248 -114.85 71.32 -22.26
N GLY A 249 -114.38 72.46 -21.74
CA GLY A 249 -112.96 72.70 -21.46
C GLY A 249 -112.38 71.76 -20.40
N LEU A 250 -113.12 71.49 -19.32
CA LEU A 250 -112.69 70.57 -18.27
C LEU A 250 -112.64 69.11 -18.78
N THR A 251 -113.62 68.72 -19.61
CA THR A 251 -113.66 67.39 -20.22
C THR A 251 -112.49 67.20 -21.21
N ALA A 252 -112.17 68.22 -22.00
CA ALA A 252 -111.03 68.22 -22.91
C ALA A 252 -109.69 68.15 -22.15
N SER A 253 -109.53 68.93 -21.07
CA SER A 253 -108.31 68.91 -20.24
C SER A 253 -108.12 67.58 -19.51
N SER A 254 -109.20 66.97 -19.01
CA SER A 254 -109.19 65.64 -18.38
C SER A 254 -108.74 64.56 -19.38
N THR A 255 -109.28 64.61 -20.60
CA THR A 255 -108.93 63.66 -21.67
C THR A 255 -107.48 63.85 -22.13
N ALA A 256 -107.01 65.10 -22.26
CA ALA A 256 -105.62 65.41 -22.59
C ALA A 256 -104.66 64.90 -21.51
N ALA A 257 -104.98 65.10 -20.22
CA ALA A 257 -104.17 64.60 -19.11
C ALA A 257 -104.13 63.06 -19.08
N ALA A 258 -105.26 62.38 -19.30
CA ALA A 258 -105.29 60.92 -19.37
C ALA A 258 -104.48 60.38 -20.57
N SER A 259 -104.51 61.08 -21.71
CA SER A 259 -103.71 60.71 -22.88
C SER A 259 -102.21 60.88 -22.65
N ALA A 260 -101.79 61.99 -22.03
CA ALA A 260 -100.39 62.26 -21.69
C ALA A 260 -99.84 61.27 -20.66
N TRP A 261 -100.65 60.90 -19.65
CA TRP A 261 -100.29 59.86 -18.68
C TRP A 261 -100.16 58.49 -19.32
N THR A 262 -101.07 58.14 -20.23
CA THR A 262 -101.01 56.86 -20.96
C THR A 262 -99.75 56.80 -21.83
N GLN A 263 -99.43 57.91 -22.51
CA GLN A 263 -98.22 58.03 -23.31
C GLN A 263 -96.95 57.90 -22.46
N ALA A 264 -96.87 58.57 -21.31
CA ALA A 264 -95.73 58.47 -20.41
C ALA A 264 -95.52 57.05 -19.86
N ILE A 265 -96.61 56.31 -19.57
CA ILE A 265 -96.53 54.91 -19.14
C ILE A 265 -96.04 53.99 -20.27
N ASP A 266 -96.46 54.23 -21.51
CA ASP A 266 -96.00 53.46 -22.67
C ASP A 266 -94.52 53.75 -22.98
N GLU A 267 -94.09 55.01 -22.91
CA GLU A 267 -92.68 55.39 -23.05
C GLU A 267 -91.82 54.76 -21.95
N GLN A 268 -92.30 54.73 -20.70
CA GLN A 268 -91.62 54.06 -19.60
C GLN A 268 -91.55 52.54 -19.77
N ARG A 269 -92.62 51.90 -20.29
CA ARG A 269 -92.62 50.46 -20.61
C ARG A 269 -91.62 50.13 -21.71
N GLN A 270 -91.55 50.95 -22.77
CA GLN A 270 -90.57 50.77 -23.84
C GLN A 270 -89.14 50.95 -23.34
N ALA A 271 -88.88 51.96 -22.50
CA ALA A 271 -87.56 52.17 -21.90
C ALA A 271 -87.13 51.00 -21.01
N ASN A 272 -88.04 50.49 -20.17
CA ASN A 272 -87.76 49.32 -19.33
C ASN A 272 -87.53 48.04 -20.15
N ALA A 273 -88.28 47.83 -21.24
CA ALA A 273 -88.06 46.71 -22.14
C ALA A 273 -86.69 46.80 -22.83
N ALA A 274 -86.32 47.98 -23.33
CA ALA A 274 -85.01 48.22 -23.94
C ALA A 274 -83.85 48.00 -22.95
N LEU A 275 -84.02 48.43 -21.69
CA LEU A 275 -83.05 48.19 -20.63
C LEU A 275 -82.89 46.69 -20.36
N ALA A 276 -83.99 45.94 -20.23
CA ALA A 276 -83.97 44.50 -20.00
C ALA A 276 -83.26 43.75 -21.15
N THR A 277 -83.54 44.10 -22.40
CA THR A 277 -82.85 43.52 -23.57
C THR A 277 -81.35 43.84 -23.57
N THR A 278 -80.98 45.06 -23.18
CA THR A 278 -79.56 45.47 -23.10
C THR A 278 -78.82 44.70 -22.00
N LEU A 279 -79.47 44.50 -20.84
CA LEU A 279 -78.93 43.74 -19.71
C LEU A 279 -78.77 42.25 -20.06
N ASP A 280 -79.76 41.66 -20.71
CA ASP A 280 -79.70 40.27 -21.20
C ASP A 280 -78.55 40.08 -22.21
N GLY A 281 -78.41 41.01 -23.16
CA GLY A 281 -77.32 41.01 -24.13
C GLY A 281 -75.94 41.28 -23.53
N ALA A 282 -75.85 41.97 -22.38
CA ALA A 282 -74.61 42.17 -21.65
C ALA A 282 -74.23 40.92 -20.83
N LEU A 283 -75.20 40.30 -20.17
CA LEU A 283 -75.00 39.06 -19.40
C LEU A 283 -74.64 37.88 -20.30
N SER A 284 -75.29 37.73 -21.47
CA SER A 284 -74.93 36.70 -22.44
C SER A 284 -73.48 36.87 -22.94
N ARG A 285 -73.08 38.09 -23.32
CA ARG A 285 -71.70 38.37 -23.73
C ARG A 285 -70.69 38.11 -22.63
N PHE A 286 -71.02 38.44 -21.38
CA PHE A 286 -70.16 38.13 -20.25
C PHE A 286 -70.00 36.62 -20.05
N ASN A 287 -71.08 35.84 -20.12
CA ASN A 287 -71.02 34.39 -20.01
C ASN A 287 -70.21 33.75 -21.14
N GLU A 288 -70.34 34.25 -22.38
CA GLU A 288 -69.52 33.81 -23.51
C GLU A 288 -68.03 34.12 -23.28
N ASP A 289 -67.66 35.36 -22.95
CA ASP A 289 -66.25 35.73 -22.71
C ASP A 289 -65.67 34.96 -21.51
N PHE A 290 -66.47 34.76 -20.46
CA PHE A 290 -66.07 33.96 -19.30
C PHE A 290 -65.85 32.49 -19.67
N ALA A 291 -66.76 31.86 -20.40
CA ALA A 291 -66.63 30.46 -20.84
C ALA A 291 -65.40 30.30 -21.77
N GLN A 292 -65.20 31.25 -22.68
CA GLN A 292 -64.09 31.23 -23.64
C GLN A 292 -62.74 31.41 -22.95
N ARG A 293 -62.64 32.33 -21.98
CA ARG A 293 -61.42 32.48 -21.15
C ARG A 293 -61.19 31.29 -20.23
N GLY A 294 -62.24 30.74 -19.63
CA GLY A 294 -62.16 29.54 -18.80
C GLY A 294 -61.58 28.35 -19.58
N ALA A 295 -62.11 28.09 -20.77
CA ALA A 295 -61.59 27.07 -21.68
C ALA A 295 -60.12 27.36 -22.07
N GLY A 296 -59.80 28.60 -22.45
CA GLY A 296 -58.43 28.98 -22.82
C GLY A 296 -57.41 28.81 -21.70
N VAL A 297 -57.79 29.06 -20.44
CA VAL A 297 -56.93 28.81 -19.27
C VAL A 297 -56.74 27.31 -19.05
N VAL A 298 -57.80 26.50 -19.13
CA VAL A 298 -57.71 25.04 -18.95
C VAL A 298 -56.85 24.41 -20.06
N ASP A 299 -57.03 24.82 -21.31
CA ASP A 299 -56.24 24.36 -22.45
C ASP A 299 -54.77 24.78 -22.29
N GLY A 300 -54.52 26.03 -21.87
CA GLY A 300 -53.16 26.53 -21.63
C GLY A 300 -52.43 25.83 -20.49
N VAL A 301 -53.14 25.51 -19.39
CA VAL A 301 -52.58 24.71 -18.29
C VAL A 301 -52.33 23.28 -18.74
N SER A 302 -53.27 22.66 -19.44
CA SER A 302 -53.12 21.28 -19.95
C SER A 302 -51.94 21.16 -20.91
N ALA A 303 -51.81 22.08 -21.87
CA ALA A 303 -50.70 22.12 -22.81
C ALA A 303 -49.35 22.33 -22.11
N ARG A 304 -49.29 23.19 -21.07
CA ARG A 304 -48.06 23.36 -20.26
C ARG A 304 -47.73 22.12 -19.45
N MET A 305 -48.72 21.45 -18.87
CA MET A 305 -48.54 20.22 -18.11
C MET A 305 -48.03 19.10 -19.02
N GLU A 306 -48.58 18.98 -20.21
CA GLU A 306 -48.17 18.00 -21.23
C GLU A 306 -46.75 18.28 -21.72
N THR A 307 -46.43 19.55 -22.02
CA THR A 307 -45.06 19.96 -22.39
C THR A 307 -44.05 19.71 -21.26
N ALA A 308 -44.42 19.99 -20.01
CA ALA A 308 -43.56 19.73 -18.84
C ALA A 308 -43.34 18.23 -18.61
N THR A 309 -44.38 17.42 -18.79
CA THR A 309 -44.31 15.96 -18.67
C THR A 309 -43.44 15.37 -19.77
N GLN A 310 -43.61 15.85 -21.01
CA GLN A 310 -42.78 15.43 -22.14
C GLN A 310 -41.31 15.80 -21.92
N GLY A 311 -41.04 17.04 -21.48
CA GLY A 311 -39.67 17.50 -21.18
C GLY A 311 -39.03 16.73 -20.02
N MET A 312 -39.81 16.34 -19.00
CA MET A 312 -39.35 15.47 -17.92
C MET A 312 -39.01 14.07 -18.45
N HIS A 313 -39.85 13.51 -19.33
CA HIS A 313 -39.65 12.19 -19.93
C HIS A 313 -38.39 12.16 -20.81
N ASP A 314 -38.20 13.18 -21.65
CA ASP A 314 -37.02 13.31 -22.51
C ASP A 314 -35.73 13.49 -21.68
N ALA A 315 -35.78 14.29 -20.61
CA ALA A 315 -34.65 14.46 -19.69
C ALA A 315 -34.29 13.16 -18.98
N TRP A 316 -35.29 12.38 -18.55
CA TRP A 316 -35.09 11.06 -17.93
C TRP A 316 -34.52 10.04 -18.92
N ALA A 317 -35.06 9.96 -20.14
CA ALA A 317 -34.54 9.07 -21.18
C ALA A 317 -33.08 9.42 -21.54
N GLN A 318 -32.76 10.72 -21.57
CA GLN A 318 -31.39 11.19 -21.83
C GLN A 318 -30.44 10.91 -20.65
N ALA A 319 -30.93 10.99 -19.40
CA ALA A 319 -30.15 10.61 -18.22
C ALA A 319 -29.88 9.10 -18.19
N LEU A 320 -30.90 8.27 -18.48
CA LEU A 320 -30.79 6.81 -18.48
C LEU A 320 -29.82 6.32 -19.57
N SER A 321 -29.91 6.87 -20.79
CA SER A 321 -28.97 6.54 -21.87
C SER A 321 -27.53 6.95 -21.56
N ARG A 322 -27.32 8.11 -20.91
CA ARG A 322 -25.98 8.51 -20.42
C ARG A 322 -25.47 7.56 -19.34
N GLN A 323 -26.34 7.10 -18.45
CA GLN A 323 -25.99 6.15 -17.40
C GLN A 323 -25.63 4.77 -17.97
N GLU A 324 -26.40 4.27 -18.94
CA GLU A 324 -26.08 3.04 -19.68
C GLU A 324 -24.72 3.16 -20.38
N ALA A 325 -24.51 4.23 -21.15
CA ALA A 325 -23.25 4.45 -21.84
C ALA A 325 -22.05 4.54 -20.87
N ALA A 326 -22.23 5.19 -19.72
CA ALA A 326 -21.20 5.26 -18.68
C ALA A 326 -20.92 3.90 -18.05
N ASN A 327 -21.96 3.10 -17.78
CA ASN A 327 -21.82 1.74 -17.23
C ASN A 327 -21.14 0.80 -18.23
N THR A 328 -21.47 0.87 -19.52
CA THR A 328 -20.80 0.11 -20.57
C THR A 328 -19.33 0.51 -20.65
N ALA A 329 -19.03 1.82 -20.70
CA ALA A 329 -17.66 2.30 -20.73
C ALA A 329 -16.85 1.88 -19.49
N LEU A 330 -17.46 1.88 -18.31
CA LEU A 330 -16.82 1.40 -17.08
C LEU A 330 -16.54 -0.10 -17.14
N THR A 331 -17.49 -0.89 -17.63
CA THR A 331 -17.34 -2.35 -17.78
C THR A 331 -16.24 -2.70 -18.79
N ASP A 332 -16.18 -1.99 -19.91
CA ASP A 332 -15.15 -2.15 -20.93
C ASP A 332 -13.78 -1.76 -20.40
N ALA A 333 -13.68 -0.63 -19.71
CA ALA A 333 -12.44 -0.19 -19.08
C ALA A 333 -11.95 -1.18 -18.01
N GLN A 334 -12.88 -1.74 -17.23
CA GLN A 334 -12.55 -2.74 -16.21
C GLN A 334 -12.11 -4.07 -16.83
N SER A 335 -12.76 -4.52 -17.91
CA SER A 335 -12.33 -5.71 -18.67
C SER A 335 -10.93 -5.53 -19.27
N GLN A 336 -10.66 -4.36 -19.87
CA GLN A 336 -9.31 -4.03 -20.37
C GLN A 336 -8.27 -3.98 -19.25
N ALA A 337 -8.60 -3.38 -18.11
CA ALA A 337 -7.69 -3.31 -16.97
C ALA A 337 -7.36 -4.71 -16.42
N LEU A 338 -8.36 -5.60 -16.33
CA LEU A 338 -8.16 -7.00 -15.92
C LEU A 338 -7.31 -7.77 -16.93
N SER A 339 -7.55 -7.60 -18.24
CA SER A 339 -6.73 -8.21 -19.29
C SER A 339 -5.28 -7.73 -19.22
N ALA A 340 -5.07 -6.41 -19.10
CA ALA A 340 -3.73 -5.84 -19.00
C ALA A 340 -3.00 -6.28 -17.73
N ALA A 341 -3.73 -6.45 -16.62
CA ALA A 341 -3.19 -6.99 -15.38
C ALA A 341 -2.80 -8.46 -15.52
N ALA A 342 -3.63 -9.29 -16.18
CA ALA A 342 -3.31 -10.68 -16.48
C ALA A 342 -2.06 -10.79 -17.37
N ASP A 343 -1.96 -9.99 -18.42
CA ASP A 343 -0.80 -9.94 -19.30
C ASP A 343 0.48 -9.45 -18.58
N ALA A 344 0.34 -8.51 -17.65
CA ALA A 344 1.45 -8.06 -16.81
C ALA A 344 1.90 -9.17 -15.84
N LEU A 345 0.95 -9.86 -15.22
CA LEU A 345 1.23 -10.97 -14.30
C LEU A 345 1.92 -12.12 -15.03
N GLN A 346 1.46 -12.46 -16.24
CA GLN A 346 2.05 -13.50 -17.06
C GLN A 346 3.46 -13.13 -17.51
N ARG A 347 3.69 -11.92 -18.02
CA ARG A 347 5.04 -11.43 -18.34
C ARG A 347 5.98 -11.45 -17.14
N HIS A 348 5.48 -11.09 -15.96
CA HIS A 348 6.26 -11.19 -14.74
C HIS A 348 6.58 -12.66 -14.41
N ALA A 349 5.59 -13.56 -14.44
CA ALA A 349 5.80 -14.97 -14.19
C ALA A 349 6.86 -15.57 -15.13
N ASP A 350 6.77 -15.29 -16.43
CA ASP A 350 7.75 -15.71 -17.42
C ASP A 350 9.15 -15.14 -17.11
N ALA A 351 9.24 -13.84 -16.79
CA ALA A 351 10.52 -13.21 -16.41
C ALA A 351 11.11 -13.78 -15.10
N TRP A 352 10.27 -14.20 -14.16
CA TRP A 352 10.72 -14.89 -12.93
C TRP A 352 11.23 -16.29 -13.24
N VAL A 353 10.56 -17.04 -14.11
CA VAL A 353 11.00 -18.37 -14.56
C VAL A 353 12.34 -18.26 -15.31
N ASP A 354 12.46 -17.31 -16.23
CA ASP A 354 13.70 -17.05 -16.96
C ASP A 354 14.84 -16.69 -16.01
N ARG A 355 14.61 -15.76 -15.08
CA ARG A 355 15.62 -15.33 -14.11
C ARG A 355 15.99 -16.42 -13.12
N ALA A 356 15.06 -17.29 -12.75
CA ALA A 356 15.34 -18.49 -11.95
C ALA A 356 16.18 -19.50 -12.75
N GLY A 357 15.86 -19.71 -14.03
CA GLY A 357 16.63 -20.54 -14.96
C GLY A 357 18.06 -20.03 -15.15
N GLU A 358 18.24 -18.73 -15.37
CA GLU A 358 19.55 -18.07 -15.47
C GLU A 358 20.35 -18.19 -14.17
N SER A 359 19.70 -17.96 -13.02
CA SER A 359 20.33 -18.10 -11.71
C SER A 359 20.79 -19.54 -11.46
N HIS A 360 19.95 -20.53 -11.79
CA HIS A 360 20.28 -21.93 -11.66
C HIS A 360 21.43 -22.34 -12.59
N ALA A 361 21.40 -21.91 -13.85
CA ALA A 361 22.47 -22.17 -14.80
C ALA A 361 23.80 -21.53 -14.34
N ARG A 362 23.75 -20.32 -13.79
CA ARG A 362 24.92 -19.64 -13.22
C ARG A 362 25.47 -20.40 -12.00
N LEU A 363 24.60 -20.84 -11.11
CA LEU A 363 24.99 -21.63 -9.94
C LEU A 363 25.64 -22.95 -10.37
N GLN A 364 25.06 -23.66 -11.34
CA GLN A 364 25.64 -24.90 -11.88
C GLN A 364 27.02 -24.65 -12.49
N ALA A 365 27.18 -23.57 -13.27
CA ALA A 365 28.47 -23.21 -13.85
C ALA A 365 29.52 -22.85 -12.79
N GLU A 366 29.15 -22.12 -11.75
CA GLU A 366 30.05 -21.81 -10.63
C GLU A 366 30.45 -23.05 -9.83
N LEU A 367 29.51 -23.96 -9.58
CA LEU A 367 29.80 -25.23 -8.90
C LEU A 367 30.73 -26.11 -9.74
N ALA A 368 30.47 -26.25 -11.04
CA ALA A 368 31.34 -26.99 -11.95
C ALA A 368 32.76 -26.39 -12.00
N ALA A 369 32.88 -25.06 -12.06
CA ALA A 369 34.18 -24.39 -12.04
C ALA A 369 34.92 -24.58 -10.70
N ARG A 370 34.22 -24.52 -9.57
CA ARG A 370 34.81 -24.79 -8.24
C ARG A 370 35.26 -26.24 -8.10
N ASP A 371 34.47 -27.18 -8.62
CA ASP A 371 34.81 -28.60 -8.63
C ASP A 371 36.04 -28.88 -9.49
N GLU A 372 36.11 -28.30 -10.68
CA GLU A 372 37.28 -28.41 -11.56
C GLU A 372 38.53 -27.81 -10.91
N GLN A 373 38.41 -26.64 -10.26
CA GLN A 373 39.50 -26.02 -9.51
C GLN A 373 39.95 -26.90 -8.33
N ARG A 374 39.01 -27.50 -7.59
CA ARG A 374 39.32 -28.40 -6.47
C ARG A 374 40.04 -29.66 -6.97
N LEU A 375 39.56 -30.26 -8.06
CA LEU A 375 40.19 -31.44 -8.67
C LEU A 375 41.60 -31.12 -9.19
N ALA A 376 41.80 -29.94 -9.79
CA ALA A 376 43.12 -29.48 -10.19
C ALA A 376 44.06 -29.36 -8.99
N GLN A 377 43.63 -28.70 -7.91
CA GLN A 377 44.43 -28.57 -6.68
C GLN A 377 44.78 -29.93 -6.05
N TRP A 378 43.82 -30.87 -6.04
CA TRP A 378 44.08 -32.23 -5.55
C TRP A 378 45.10 -32.95 -6.42
N ARG A 379 44.95 -32.89 -7.75
CA ARG A 379 45.92 -33.47 -8.68
C ARG A 379 47.31 -32.87 -8.46
N ASP A 380 47.41 -31.56 -8.30
CA ASP A 380 48.70 -30.89 -8.11
C ASP A 380 49.33 -31.28 -6.76
N THR A 381 48.52 -31.37 -5.69
CA THR A 381 48.99 -31.82 -4.37
C THR A 381 49.44 -33.27 -4.38
N LEU A 382 48.69 -34.17 -5.04
CA LEU A 382 49.07 -35.58 -5.19
C LEU A 382 50.31 -35.75 -6.06
N THR A 383 50.44 -34.93 -7.11
CA THR A 383 51.64 -34.92 -7.97
C THR A 383 52.85 -34.46 -7.19
N ALA A 384 52.72 -33.39 -6.40
CA ALA A 384 53.78 -32.87 -5.52
C ALA A 384 54.20 -33.90 -4.46
N ALA A 385 53.23 -34.56 -3.81
CA ALA A 385 53.51 -35.62 -2.86
C ALA A 385 54.24 -36.80 -3.52
N GLY A 386 53.80 -37.20 -4.73
CA GLY A 386 54.45 -38.25 -5.51
C GLY A 386 55.86 -37.88 -6.00
N THR A 387 56.13 -36.61 -6.31
CA THR A 387 57.49 -36.14 -6.63
C THR A 387 58.39 -36.20 -5.40
N THR A 388 57.94 -35.69 -4.25
CA THR A 388 58.72 -35.69 -3.02
C THR A 388 59.03 -37.11 -2.56
N LEU A 389 58.04 -38.02 -2.53
CA LEU A 389 58.26 -39.43 -2.19
C LEU A 389 59.29 -40.10 -3.11
N ARG A 390 59.27 -39.79 -4.41
CA ARG A 390 60.23 -40.34 -5.38
C ARG A 390 61.64 -39.77 -5.18
N GLU A 391 61.76 -38.48 -4.87
CA GLU A 391 63.03 -37.82 -4.56
C GLU A 391 63.64 -38.40 -3.28
N ASP A 392 62.85 -38.49 -2.20
CA ASP A 392 63.25 -39.08 -0.93
C ASP A 392 63.70 -40.54 -1.12
N TRP A 393 62.96 -41.31 -1.93
CA TRP A 393 63.32 -42.70 -2.24
C TRP A 393 64.62 -42.82 -3.04
N LEU A 394 64.81 -41.97 -4.06
CA LEU A 394 66.03 -41.95 -4.86
C LEU A 394 67.23 -41.59 -3.97
N GLN A 395 67.08 -40.58 -3.11
CA GLN A 395 68.12 -40.15 -2.17
C GLN A 395 68.48 -41.29 -1.22
N ALA A 396 67.49 -41.88 -0.53
CA ALA A 396 67.71 -43.01 0.37
C ALA A 396 68.37 -44.20 -0.35
N GLY A 397 67.98 -44.48 -1.60
CA GLY A 397 68.59 -45.51 -2.43
C GLY A 397 70.06 -45.21 -2.78
N THR A 398 70.40 -43.97 -3.12
CA THR A 398 71.79 -43.55 -3.39
C THR A 398 72.66 -43.62 -2.14
N GLU A 399 72.16 -43.19 -0.99
CA GLU A 399 72.87 -43.27 0.29
C GLU A 399 73.09 -44.73 0.72
N ALA A 400 72.10 -45.61 0.50
CA ALA A 400 72.24 -47.04 0.76
C ALA A 400 73.28 -47.69 -0.16
N ALA A 401 73.25 -47.39 -1.46
CA ALA A 401 74.23 -47.90 -2.43
C ALA A 401 75.66 -47.40 -2.13
N GLN A 402 75.80 -46.14 -1.67
CA GLN A 402 77.09 -45.60 -1.26
C GLN A 402 77.64 -46.33 -0.04
N ARG A 403 76.82 -46.50 1.01
CA ARG A 403 77.20 -47.27 2.19
C ARG A 403 77.62 -48.70 1.85
N GLN A 404 76.94 -49.34 0.90
CA GLN A 404 77.30 -50.69 0.45
C GLN A 404 78.64 -50.73 -0.28
N ARG A 405 78.92 -49.74 -1.16
CA ARG A 405 80.22 -49.62 -1.83
C ARG A 405 81.35 -49.39 -0.83
N ASP A 406 81.17 -48.46 0.10
CA ASP A 406 82.16 -48.16 1.13
C ASP A 406 82.47 -49.41 1.99
N ALA A 407 81.45 -50.23 2.28
CA ALA A 407 81.61 -51.51 2.96
C ALA A 407 82.37 -52.54 2.11
N CYS A 408 82.06 -52.67 0.81
CA CYS A 408 82.79 -53.56 -0.10
C CYS A 408 84.26 -53.13 -0.27
N ASP A 409 84.53 -51.84 -0.41
CA ASP A 409 85.89 -51.30 -0.51
C ASP A 409 86.68 -51.50 0.80
N ALA A 410 86.01 -51.37 1.95
CA ALA A 410 86.61 -51.72 3.24
C ALA A 410 86.95 -53.22 3.29
N LEU A 411 86.04 -54.11 2.87
CA LEU A 411 86.31 -55.55 2.83
C LEU A 411 87.47 -55.90 1.89
N GLN A 412 87.54 -55.29 0.70
CA GLN A 412 88.63 -55.50 -0.25
C GLN A 412 89.98 -55.04 0.34
N ARG A 413 90.04 -53.82 0.90
CA ARG A 413 91.26 -53.31 1.55
C ARG A 413 91.72 -54.22 2.68
N THR A 414 90.78 -54.72 3.49
CA THR A 414 91.09 -55.68 4.56
C THR A 414 91.64 -56.99 3.97
N GLY A 415 91.06 -57.47 2.87
CA GLY A 415 91.54 -58.66 2.15
C GLY A 415 92.95 -58.50 1.57
N GLU A 416 93.26 -57.37 0.95
CA GLU A 416 94.59 -57.06 0.41
C GLU A 416 95.65 -56.90 1.51
N ALA A 417 95.29 -56.24 2.62
CA ALA A 417 96.14 -56.13 3.80
C ALA A 417 96.45 -57.52 4.38
N LEU A 418 95.43 -58.40 4.46
CA LEU A 418 95.60 -59.77 4.92
C LEU A 418 96.47 -60.60 3.96
N ALA A 419 96.28 -60.48 2.65
CA ALA A 419 97.13 -61.15 1.65
C ALA A 419 98.59 -60.69 1.74
N THR A 420 98.82 -59.39 1.92
CA THR A 420 100.16 -58.82 2.08
C THR A 420 100.82 -59.31 3.37
N ALA A 421 100.09 -59.29 4.49
CA ALA A 421 100.58 -59.78 5.77
C ALA A 421 100.90 -61.28 5.72
N THR A 422 100.01 -62.09 5.14
CA THR A 422 100.23 -63.53 4.97
C THR A 422 101.39 -63.85 4.03
N GLN A 423 101.60 -63.06 2.97
CA GLN A 423 102.75 -63.24 2.08
C GLN A 423 104.06 -62.80 2.74
N ALA A 424 104.08 -61.70 3.50
CA ALA A 424 105.24 -61.30 4.31
C ALA A 424 105.58 -62.38 5.34
N GLN A 425 104.56 -62.92 6.02
CA GLN A 425 104.70 -64.03 6.97
C GLN A 425 105.28 -65.29 6.30
N ALA A 426 104.75 -65.68 5.13
CA ALA A 426 105.24 -66.82 4.36
C ALA A 426 106.69 -66.63 3.89
N SER A 427 107.05 -65.42 3.48
CA SER A 427 108.41 -65.07 3.06
C SER A 427 109.38 -65.16 4.24
N ALA A 428 109.02 -64.59 5.39
CA ALA A 428 109.81 -64.65 6.62
C ALA A 428 109.99 -66.10 7.11
N THR A 429 108.94 -66.93 7.02
CA THR A 429 109.06 -68.36 7.37
C THR A 429 109.93 -69.13 6.38
N ILE A 430 109.84 -68.87 5.07
CA ILE A 430 110.74 -69.48 4.07
C ILE A 430 112.18 -69.06 4.32
N GLU A 431 112.44 -67.80 4.67
CA GLU A 431 113.77 -67.27 4.97
C GLU A 431 114.33 -67.88 6.26
N GLU A 432 113.51 -68.02 7.30
CA GLU A 432 113.86 -68.71 8.55
C GLU A 432 114.16 -70.21 8.30
N VAL A 433 113.36 -70.89 7.47
CA VAL A 433 113.59 -72.28 7.05
C VAL A 433 114.85 -72.40 6.20
N ALA A 434 115.11 -71.46 5.28
CA ALA A 434 116.34 -71.42 4.50
C ALA A 434 117.57 -71.20 5.40
N ARG A 435 117.45 -70.35 6.43
CA ARG A 435 118.48 -70.14 7.46
C ARG A 435 118.72 -71.41 8.27
N LEU A 436 117.66 -72.13 8.65
CA LEU A 436 117.76 -73.43 9.33
C LEU A 436 118.41 -74.50 8.44
N VAL A 437 118.11 -74.52 7.13
CA VAL A 437 118.74 -75.44 6.16
C VAL A 437 120.21 -75.09 5.90
N GLN A 438 120.58 -73.80 5.87
CA GLN A 438 121.98 -73.36 5.81
C GLN A 438 122.76 -73.69 7.09
N THR A 439 122.09 -73.58 8.24
CA THR A 439 122.65 -73.96 9.55
C THR A 439 122.79 -75.49 9.67
N ALA A 440 121.89 -76.26 9.04
CA ALA A 440 121.98 -77.72 8.93
C ALA A 440 123.02 -78.20 7.89
N ALA A 441 123.34 -77.40 6.87
CA ALA A 441 124.32 -77.75 5.83
C ALA A 441 125.80 -77.63 6.29
N ALA A 442 126.08 -77.03 7.45
CA ALA A 442 127.41 -76.99 8.06
C ALA A 442 127.71 -78.21 8.97
N ALA A 443 126.89 -79.26 8.92
CA ALA A 443 126.94 -80.40 9.83
C ALA A 443 127.57 -81.68 9.22
N PRO A 444 128.91 -81.75 9.13
CA PRO A 444 129.48 -83.01 9.56
C PRO A 444 130.74 -82.81 10.40
N GLN A 445 130.57 -82.49 11.68
CA GLN A 445 131.27 -83.19 12.78
C GLN A 445 130.71 -82.77 14.15
N ALA A 446 130.51 -83.78 15.00
CA ALA A 446 130.13 -83.73 16.41
C ALA A 446 128.64 -83.57 16.75
N ALA A 447 127.86 -84.58 16.34
CA ALA A 447 126.71 -85.02 17.13
C ALA A 447 127.21 -85.74 18.40
N ALA A 448 127.23 -85.05 19.55
CA ALA A 448 127.34 -85.70 20.87
C ALA A 448 126.97 -84.85 22.12
N GLU A 449 126.50 -83.59 22.02
CA GLU A 449 126.13 -82.79 23.22
C GLU A 449 124.78 -82.04 23.06
N VAL A 450 123.69 -82.79 22.89
CA VAL A 450 122.34 -82.25 22.58
C VAL A 450 121.37 -82.17 23.77
N ILE A 451 121.76 -82.41 25.02
CA ILE A 451 120.80 -82.41 26.16
C ILE A 451 121.12 -81.29 27.16
N ALA A 452 121.01 -80.04 26.71
CA ALA A 452 120.86 -78.86 27.59
C ALA A 452 120.25 -77.65 26.86
N GLY A 453 120.50 -77.47 25.55
CA GLY A 453 119.95 -76.37 24.74
C GLY A 453 118.48 -76.51 24.36
N LEU A 454 117.90 -77.72 24.44
CA LEU A 454 116.50 -77.98 24.03
C LEU A 454 115.44 -77.35 24.95
N ARG A 455 115.81 -76.82 26.13
CA ARG A 455 114.85 -76.23 27.09
C ARG A 455 114.67 -74.72 26.97
N GLN A 456 115.65 -74.00 26.40
CA GLN A 456 115.57 -72.55 26.18
C GLN A 456 114.76 -72.23 24.90
N THR A 457 115.01 -72.98 23.82
CA THR A 457 114.39 -72.78 22.50
C THR A 457 112.90 -73.13 22.46
N LEU A 458 112.46 -74.10 23.28
CA LEU A 458 111.03 -74.42 23.43
C LEU A 458 110.26 -73.30 24.18
N SER A 459 110.92 -72.52 25.03
CA SER A 459 110.27 -71.42 25.75
C SER A 459 110.13 -70.15 24.88
N GLU A 460 111.08 -69.88 23.98
CA GLU A 460 110.94 -68.83 22.95
C GLU A 460 109.96 -69.23 21.83
N SER A 461 109.87 -70.52 21.48
CA SER A 461 108.89 -71.03 20.51
C SER A 461 107.45 -70.92 21.01
N MET A 462 107.18 -71.23 22.29
CA MET A 462 105.83 -71.08 22.85
C MET A 462 105.41 -69.62 23.03
N ALA A 463 106.35 -68.69 23.24
CA ALA A 463 106.06 -67.26 23.26
C ALA A 463 105.63 -66.75 21.87
N ARG A 464 106.33 -67.17 20.80
CA ARG A 464 105.93 -66.84 19.41
C ARG A 464 104.61 -67.48 19.01
N ASP A 465 104.34 -68.73 19.43
CA ASP A 465 103.05 -69.37 19.16
C ASP A 465 101.90 -68.69 19.92
N ASN A 466 102.15 -68.19 21.13
CA ASN A 466 101.16 -67.39 21.86
C ASN A 466 100.91 -66.03 21.21
N ASP A 467 101.95 -65.37 20.69
CA ASP A 467 101.81 -64.12 19.94
C ASP A 467 101.07 -64.34 18.61
N MET A 468 101.34 -65.44 17.91
CA MET A 468 100.59 -65.84 16.71
C MET A 468 99.13 -66.21 17.03
N LEU A 469 98.86 -66.85 18.16
CA LEU A 469 97.50 -67.11 18.64
C LEU A 469 96.80 -65.81 19.08
N ALA A 470 97.53 -64.85 19.64
CA ALA A 470 97.01 -63.52 19.96
C ALA A 470 96.66 -62.72 18.70
N GLU A 471 97.50 -62.73 17.66
CA GLU A 471 97.19 -62.13 16.36
C GLU A 471 96.00 -62.80 15.68
N ARG A 472 95.89 -64.14 15.76
CA ARG A 472 94.75 -64.88 15.20
C ARG A 472 93.45 -64.60 15.98
N SER A 473 93.53 -64.49 17.29
CA SER A 473 92.44 -64.05 18.16
C SER A 473 92.01 -62.63 17.82
N GLN A 474 92.97 -61.73 17.54
CA GLN A 474 92.70 -60.36 17.15
C GLN A 474 92.09 -60.24 15.74
N MET A 475 92.52 -61.07 14.78
CA MET A 475 91.88 -61.17 13.47
C MET A 475 90.45 -61.70 13.57
N LEU A 476 90.19 -62.74 14.38
CA LEU A 476 88.84 -63.24 14.63
C LEU A 476 87.96 -62.21 15.33
N ALA A 477 88.50 -61.44 16.27
CA ALA A 477 87.79 -60.33 16.91
C ALA A 477 87.45 -59.21 15.91
N THR A 478 88.33 -58.94 14.95
CA THR A 478 88.09 -57.95 13.89
C THR A 478 86.98 -58.44 12.93
N LEU A 479 87.00 -59.73 12.59
CA LEU A 479 85.96 -60.37 11.77
C LEU A 479 84.60 -60.39 12.48
N ASP A 480 84.58 -60.65 13.79
CA ASP A 480 83.37 -60.57 14.62
C ASP A 480 82.82 -59.14 14.68
N THR A 481 83.71 -58.13 14.78
CA THR A 481 83.32 -56.71 14.74
C THR A 481 82.73 -56.31 13.38
N LEU A 482 83.29 -56.81 12.27
CA LEU A 482 82.78 -56.56 10.92
C LEU A 482 81.44 -57.28 10.67
N LEU A 483 81.29 -58.52 11.16
CA LEU A 483 80.01 -59.24 11.12
C LEU A 483 78.94 -58.54 11.97
N ALA A 484 79.31 -58.03 13.15
CA ALA A 484 78.45 -57.21 13.98
C ALA A 484 78.04 -55.91 13.26
N ALA A 485 78.96 -55.26 12.54
CA ALA A 485 78.66 -54.05 11.76
C ALA A 485 77.69 -54.33 10.60
N VAL A 486 77.84 -55.45 9.88
CA VAL A 486 76.92 -55.85 8.81
C VAL A 486 75.54 -56.21 9.36
N ASN A 487 75.47 -56.97 10.46
CA ASN A 487 74.19 -57.28 11.13
C ASN A 487 73.51 -56.02 11.68
N HIS A 488 74.30 -55.09 12.23
CA HIS A 488 73.80 -53.81 12.71
C HIS A 488 73.24 -52.96 11.55
N ALA A 489 73.97 -52.86 10.43
CA ALA A 489 73.50 -52.15 9.23
C ALA A 489 72.23 -52.78 8.63
N SER A 490 72.13 -54.11 8.62
CA SER A 490 70.92 -54.80 8.16
C SER A 490 69.73 -54.57 9.10
N THR A 491 69.99 -54.41 10.40
CA THR A 491 68.96 -54.09 11.40
C THR A 491 68.50 -52.64 11.29
N GLU A 492 69.43 -51.71 11.07
CA GLU A 492 69.11 -50.30 10.77
C GLU A 492 68.32 -50.15 9.47
N GLN A 493 68.67 -50.91 8.41
CA GLN A 493 67.88 -50.93 7.17
C GLN A 493 66.44 -51.39 7.41
N ARG A 494 66.26 -52.45 8.21
CA ARG A 494 64.92 -52.95 8.53
C ARG A 494 64.13 -51.93 9.35
N ALA A 495 64.77 -51.28 10.32
CA ALA A 495 64.16 -50.21 11.10
C ALA A 495 63.79 -48.99 10.24
N ALA A 496 64.62 -48.62 9.25
CA ALA A 496 64.32 -47.54 8.32
C ALA A 496 63.13 -47.88 7.41
N ILE A 497 63.03 -49.12 6.91
CA ILE A 497 61.89 -49.59 6.13
C ILE A 497 60.61 -49.59 6.98
N ASP A 498 60.66 -50.10 8.21
CA ASP A 498 59.52 -50.11 9.12
C ASP A 498 59.06 -48.68 9.47
N ALA A 499 60.00 -47.75 9.67
CA ALA A 499 59.69 -46.34 9.87
C ALA A 499 59.02 -45.71 8.63
N LEU A 500 59.48 -46.03 7.42
CA LEU A 500 58.92 -45.48 6.17
C LEU A 500 57.50 -46.02 5.90
N VAL A 501 57.26 -47.29 6.21
CA VAL A 501 55.92 -47.92 6.16
C VAL A 501 54.98 -47.29 7.20
N ALA A 502 55.45 -47.11 8.44
CA ALA A 502 54.67 -46.47 9.50
C ALA A 502 54.33 -45.00 9.16
N THR A 503 55.29 -44.26 8.60
CA THR A 503 55.09 -42.85 8.22
C THR A 503 54.12 -42.73 7.04
N SER A 504 54.19 -43.65 6.06
CA SER A 504 53.24 -43.71 4.94
C SER A 504 51.82 -44.07 5.41
N ALA A 505 51.70 -44.95 6.40
CA ALA A 505 50.41 -45.29 7.02
C ALA A 505 49.82 -44.10 7.79
N ASP A 506 50.60 -43.37 8.59
CA ASP A 506 50.14 -42.18 9.34
C ASP A 506 49.72 -41.05 8.39
N LEU A 507 50.45 -40.84 7.29
CA LEU A 507 50.08 -39.85 6.27
C LEU A 507 48.78 -40.22 5.55
N LEU A 508 48.57 -41.50 5.22
CA LEU A 508 47.31 -41.97 4.62
C LEU A 508 46.12 -41.82 5.58
N ASP A 509 46.31 -42.12 6.87
CA ASP A 509 45.26 -41.97 7.89
C ASP A 509 44.91 -40.49 8.16
N ARG A 510 45.92 -39.60 8.18
CA ARG A 510 45.70 -38.14 8.25
C ARG A 510 44.98 -37.58 7.03
N VAL A 511 45.26 -38.10 5.83
CA VAL A 511 44.54 -37.68 4.62
C VAL A 511 43.11 -38.21 4.64
N GLY A 512 42.90 -39.45 5.07
CA GLY A 512 41.57 -40.06 5.22
C GLY A 512 40.68 -39.32 6.23
N SER A 513 41.20 -39.01 7.41
CA SER A 513 40.47 -38.26 8.45
C SER A 513 40.11 -36.83 8.00
N ARG A 514 41.06 -36.10 7.40
CA ARG A 514 40.77 -34.76 6.85
C ARG A 514 39.77 -34.78 5.71
N PHE A 515 39.78 -35.82 4.87
CA PHE A 515 38.80 -35.99 3.82
C PHE A 515 37.40 -36.23 4.40
N ALA A 516 37.28 -37.09 5.42
CA ALA A 516 36.01 -37.36 6.09
C ALA A 516 35.43 -36.10 6.74
N GLU A 517 36.21 -35.35 7.53
CA GLU A 517 35.77 -34.09 8.14
C GLU A 517 35.32 -33.07 7.08
N ARG A 518 36.00 -33.02 5.93
CA ARG A 518 35.67 -32.06 4.85
C ARG A 518 34.38 -32.43 4.13
N VAL A 519 34.12 -33.72 3.91
CA VAL A 519 32.88 -34.22 3.30
C VAL A 519 31.69 -33.98 4.24
N GLU A 520 31.86 -34.22 5.53
CA GLU A 520 30.82 -33.98 6.55
C GLU A 520 30.44 -32.49 6.61
N ALA A 521 31.43 -31.60 6.67
CA ALA A 521 31.19 -30.15 6.71
C ALA A 521 30.53 -29.58 5.44
N GLU A 522 30.77 -30.15 4.26
CA GLU A 522 30.06 -29.75 3.03
C GLU A 522 28.67 -30.40 2.92
N GLY A 523 28.46 -31.60 3.47
CA GLY A 523 27.15 -32.22 3.59
C GLY A 523 26.19 -31.37 4.43
N GLU A 524 26.64 -30.89 5.59
CA GLU A 524 25.85 -30.00 6.45
C GLU A 524 25.47 -28.67 5.77
N ARG A 525 26.34 -28.14 4.89
CA ARG A 525 26.05 -26.92 4.11
C ARG A 525 25.00 -27.15 3.03
N LEU A 526 25.04 -28.30 2.37
CA LEU A 526 24.03 -28.68 1.38
C LEU A 526 22.66 -28.88 2.03
N ASP A 527 22.60 -29.51 3.20
CA ASP A 527 21.36 -29.65 3.97
C ASP A 527 20.78 -28.29 4.40
N ALA A 528 21.64 -27.36 4.84
CA ALA A 528 21.22 -26.00 5.19
C ALA A 528 20.66 -25.23 3.96
N ALA A 529 21.27 -25.39 2.78
CA ALA A 529 20.79 -24.79 1.54
C ALA A 529 19.47 -25.40 1.07
N ALA A 530 19.31 -26.73 1.20
CA ALA A 530 18.06 -27.43 0.89
C ALA A 530 16.91 -26.98 1.81
N ALA A 531 17.18 -26.77 3.10
CA ALA A 531 16.21 -26.24 4.05
C ALA A 531 15.75 -24.82 3.69
N GLN A 532 16.65 -23.93 3.24
CA GLN A 532 16.29 -22.59 2.76
C GLN A 532 15.42 -22.63 1.49
N LEU A 533 15.68 -23.55 0.58
CA LEU A 533 14.87 -23.77 -0.63
C LEU A 533 13.45 -24.24 -0.29
N ALA A 534 13.30 -25.13 0.68
CA ALA A 534 11.98 -25.59 1.15
C ALA A 534 11.16 -24.46 1.81
N VAL A 535 11.82 -23.60 2.60
CA VAL A 535 11.19 -22.41 3.19
C VAL A 535 10.74 -21.44 2.10
N GLY A 536 11.60 -21.14 1.12
CA GLY A 536 11.26 -20.27 -0.01
C GLY A 536 10.09 -20.79 -0.86
N ALA A 537 9.99 -22.12 -1.08
CA ALA A 537 8.84 -22.72 -1.75
C ALA A 537 7.53 -22.57 -0.97
N THR A 538 7.61 -22.60 0.37
CA THR A 538 6.45 -22.39 1.26
C THR A 538 5.98 -20.94 1.23
N GLU A 539 6.91 -19.98 1.16
CA GLU A 539 6.59 -18.55 1.00
C GLU A 539 5.91 -18.27 -0.35
N VAL A 540 6.37 -18.89 -1.44
CA VAL A 540 5.72 -18.80 -2.77
C VAL A 540 4.30 -19.39 -2.76
N ALA A 541 4.09 -20.52 -2.07
CA ALA A 541 2.76 -21.09 -1.88
C ALA A 541 1.83 -20.14 -1.09
N SER A 542 2.35 -19.50 -0.03
CA SER A 542 1.59 -18.53 0.77
C SER A 542 1.19 -17.27 -0.01
N LEU A 543 2.00 -16.86 -0.98
CA LEU A 543 1.69 -15.77 -1.92
C LEU A 543 0.53 -16.16 -2.85
N GLY A 544 0.48 -17.41 -3.29
CA GLY A 544 -0.64 -17.97 -4.05
C GLY A 544 -1.95 -17.98 -3.26
N ASP A 545 -1.91 -18.38 -1.99
CA ASP A 545 -3.09 -18.38 -1.11
C ASP A 545 -3.60 -16.96 -0.83
N ALA A 546 -2.69 -16.01 -0.60
CA ALA A 546 -3.05 -14.60 -0.40
C ALA A 546 -3.73 -14.00 -1.65
N PHE A 547 -3.21 -14.29 -2.84
CA PHE A 547 -3.80 -13.85 -4.11
C PHE A 547 -5.18 -14.49 -4.35
N GLY A 548 -5.32 -15.78 -4.04
CA GLY A 548 -6.61 -16.48 -4.08
C GLY A 548 -7.66 -15.87 -3.15
N GLY A 549 -7.26 -15.51 -1.92
CA GLY A 549 -8.12 -14.81 -0.96
C GLY A 549 -8.54 -13.41 -1.44
N THR A 550 -7.67 -12.70 -2.15
CA THR A 550 -8.00 -11.37 -2.71
C THR A 550 -9.01 -11.48 -3.85
N LEU A 551 -8.87 -12.49 -4.72
CA LEU A 551 -9.80 -12.79 -5.81
C LEU A 551 -11.20 -13.16 -5.29
N GLN A 552 -11.29 -13.98 -4.23
CA GLN A 552 -12.57 -14.31 -3.59
C GLN A 552 -13.25 -13.07 -2.97
N SER A 553 -12.49 -12.23 -2.27
CA SER A 553 -13.02 -10.98 -1.72
C SER A 553 -13.55 -10.06 -2.82
N PHE A 554 -12.85 -9.98 -3.96
CA PHE A 554 -13.29 -9.17 -5.08
C PHE A 554 -14.58 -9.71 -5.70
N ALA A 555 -14.69 -11.03 -5.88
CA ALA A 555 -15.91 -11.67 -6.37
C ALA A 555 -17.11 -11.40 -5.46
N ALA A 556 -16.93 -11.52 -4.14
CA ALA A 556 -17.99 -11.26 -3.15
C ALA A 556 -18.46 -9.79 -3.15
N VAL A 557 -17.54 -8.84 -3.34
CA VAL A 557 -17.89 -7.41 -3.46
C VAL A 557 -18.69 -7.14 -4.74
N ASN A 558 -18.33 -7.80 -5.84
CA ASN A 558 -19.04 -7.64 -7.12
C ASN A 558 -20.45 -8.23 -7.06
N GLU A 559 -20.63 -9.35 -6.37
CA GLU A 559 -21.94 -9.97 -6.13
C GLU A 559 -22.83 -9.06 -5.25
N ALA A 560 -22.29 -8.52 -4.16
CA ALA A 560 -23.01 -7.56 -3.30
C ALA A 560 -23.38 -6.25 -4.02
N LEU A 561 -22.55 -5.81 -4.98
CA LEU A 561 -22.85 -4.63 -5.81
C LEU A 561 -24.02 -4.92 -6.76
N ALA A 562 -24.04 -6.09 -7.40
CA ALA A 562 -25.14 -6.52 -8.25
C ALA A 562 -26.46 -6.61 -7.48
N GLU A 563 -26.44 -7.18 -6.27
CA GLU A 563 -27.60 -7.28 -5.40
C GLU A 563 -28.16 -5.91 -4.99
N ARG A 564 -27.28 -4.94 -4.68
CA ARG A 564 -27.67 -3.56 -4.40
C ARG A 564 -28.28 -2.85 -5.60
N LEU A 565 -27.73 -3.04 -6.80
CA LEU A 565 -28.28 -2.46 -8.03
C LEU A 565 -29.69 -3.01 -8.31
N GLN A 566 -29.90 -4.32 -8.09
CA GLN A 566 -31.21 -4.95 -8.24
C GLN A 566 -32.22 -4.45 -7.19
N GLY A 567 -31.78 -4.17 -5.96
CA GLY A 567 -32.61 -3.53 -4.93
C GLY A 567 -33.03 -2.10 -5.30
N ILE A 568 -32.13 -1.33 -5.93
CA ILE A 568 -32.44 0.04 -6.41
C ILE A 568 -33.46 -0.01 -7.56
N GLU A 569 -33.31 -0.95 -8.50
CA GLU A 569 -34.26 -1.17 -9.59
C GLU A 569 -35.68 -1.46 -9.05
N GLN A 570 -35.81 -2.38 -8.10
CA GLN A 570 -37.11 -2.69 -7.48
C GLN A 570 -37.73 -1.50 -6.76
N ALA A 571 -36.92 -0.72 -6.02
CA ALA A 571 -37.41 0.47 -5.33
C ALA A 571 -37.92 1.55 -6.31
N LEU A 572 -37.25 1.72 -7.45
CA LEU A 572 -37.68 2.63 -8.51
C LEU A 572 -39.00 2.19 -9.15
N VAL A 573 -39.15 0.91 -9.46
CA VAL A 573 -40.41 0.34 -9.99
C VAL A 573 -41.57 0.56 -9.01
N GLN A 574 -41.33 0.35 -7.72
CA GLN A 574 -42.34 0.54 -6.68
C GLN A 574 -42.72 2.02 -6.48
N SER A 575 -41.75 2.93 -6.64
CA SER A 575 -42.00 4.38 -6.61
C SER A 575 -42.83 4.86 -7.81
N LEU A 576 -42.58 4.32 -9.00
CA LEU A 576 -43.35 4.60 -10.22
C LEU A 576 -44.82 4.15 -10.07
N ALA A 577 -45.04 2.92 -9.59
CA ALA A 577 -46.39 2.40 -9.36
C ALA A 577 -47.19 3.25 -8.36
N ARG A 578 -46.55 3.72 -7.28
CA ARG A 578 -47.17 4.57 -6.27
C ARG A 578 -47.46 5.99 -6.79
N SER A 579 -46.63 6.51 -7.68
CA SER A 579 -46.87 7.77 -8.38
C SER A 579 -48.11 7.69 -9.26
N ASP A 580 -48.30 6.59 -10.00
CA ASP A 580 -49.47 6.37 -10.85
C ASP A 580 -50.77 6.25 -10.04
N GLU A 581 -50.74 5.54 -8.90
CA GLU A 581 -51.88 5.48 -7.98
C GLU A 581 -52.25 6.86 -7.40
N GLN A 582 -51.26 7.68 -7.03
CA GLN A 582 -51.51 9.04 -6.55
C GLN A 582 -52.10 9.94 -7.65
N LEU A 583 -51.60 9.84 -8.88
CA LEU A 583 -52.15 10.56 -10.03
C LEU A 583 -53.60 10.16 -10.29
N ALA A 584 -53.92 8.86 -10.24
CA ALA A 584 -55.29 8.37 -10.37
C ALA A 584 -56.22 8.90 -9.27
N TYR A 585 -55.72 8.96 -8.02
CA TYR A 585 -56.47 9.49 -6.88
C TYR A 585 -56.76 10.99 -7.04
N TYR A 586 -55.78 11.80 -7.46
CA TYR A 586 -55.97 13.23 -7.69
C TYR A 586 -56.94 13.52 -8.85
N VAL A 587 -56.90 12.72 -9.92
CA VAL A 587 -57.85 12.84 -11.04
C VAL A 587 -59.27 12.50 -10.60
N ALA A 588 -59.46 11.48 -9.77
CA ALA A 588 -60.76 11.13 -9.20
C ALA A 588 -61.30 12.25 -8.30
N GLN A 589 -60.46 12.82 -7.44
CA GLN A 589 -60.84 13.92 -6.55
C GLN A 589 -61.19 15.20 -7.31
N ALA A 590 -60.44 15.52 -8.39
CA ALA A 590 -60.76 16.65 -9.26
C ALA A 590 -62.12 16.47 -9.94
N ARG A 591 -62.45 15.25 -10.38
CA ARG A 591 -63.75 14.93 -10.99
C ARG A 591 -64.91 15.10 -10.01
N GLU A 592 -64.74 14.67 -8.77
CA GLU A 592 -65.76 14.80 -7.71
C GLU A 592 -66.04 16.28 -7.36
N VAL A 593 -65.02 17.13 -7.34
CA VAL A 593 -65.16 18.58 -7.12
C VAL A 593 -65.90 19.25 -8.27
N VAL A 594 -65.64 18.85 -9.52
CA VAL A 594 -66.37 19.37 -10.69
C VAL A 594 -67.85 18.98 -10.62
N ASP A 595 -68.17 17.73 -10.29
CA ASP A 595 -69.56 17.25 -10.16
C ASP A 595 -70.31 17.98 -9.04
N LEU A 596 -69.67 18.21 -7.88
CA LEU A 596 -70.22 19.01 -6.78
C LEU A 596 -70.48 20.46 -7.18
N SER A 597 -69.58 21.07 -7.97
CA SER A 597 -69.76 22.44 -8.47
C SER A 597 -70.92 22.58 -9.45
N MET A 598 -71.10 21.58 -10.33
CA MET A 598 -72.21 21.52 -11.30
C MET A 598 -73.56 21.33 -10.60
N LEU A 599 -73.62 20.49 -9.55
CA LEU A 599 -74.82 20.30 -8.73
C LEU A 599 -75.23 21.59 -8.00
N ALA A 600 -74.27 22.28 -7.37
CA ALA A 600 -74.52 23.54 -6.69
C ALA A 600 -75.03 24.64 -7.66
N GLN A 601 -74.43 24.74 -8.85
CA GLN A 601 -74.90 25.67 -9.88
C GLN A 601 -76.32 25.37 -10.35
N ARG A 602 -76.68 24.10 -10.53
CA ARG A 602 -78.06 23.69 -10.87
C ARG A 602 -79.06 24.09 -9.79
N GLN A 603 -78.69 23.91 -8.53
CA GLN A 603 -79.56 24.20 -7.40
C GLN A 603 -79.81 25.70 -7.24
N ILE A 604 -78.78 26.54 -7.45
CA ILE A 604 -78.90 28.01 -7.46
C ILE A 604 -79.82 28.49 -8.60
N VAL A 605 -79.70 27.89 -9.80
CA VAL A 605 -80.57 28.23 -10.94
C VAL A 605 -82.03 27.85 -10.67
N GLU A 606 -82.27 26.71 -10.05
CA GLU A 606 -83.64 26.26 -9.69
C GLU A 606 -84.26 27.15 -8.61
N GLU A 607 -83.48 27.56 -7.59
CA GLU A 607 -83.93 28.50 -6.55
C GLU A 607 -84.25 29.89 -7.11
N LEU A 608 -83.43 30.41 -8.04
CA LEU A 608 -83.72 31.65 -8.76
C LEU A 608 -85.02 31.54 -9.59
N ARG A 609 -85.27 30.38 -10.21
CA ARG A 609 -86.48 30.13 -10.99
C ARG A 609 -87.74 30.09 -10.12
N GLN A 610 -87.65 29.47 -8.93
CA GLN A 610 -88.74 29.47 -7.94
C GLN A 610 -89.00 30.86 -7.37
N ALA A 611 -87.96 31.67 -7.11
CA ALA A 611 -88.11 33.05 -6.66
C ALA A 611 -88.79 33.95 -7.72
N THR A 612 -88.51 33.73 -9.01
CA THR A 612 -89.21 34.44 -10.10
C THR A 612 -90.64 33.96 -10.32
N GLY A 613 -90.97 32.71 -10.00
CA GLY A 613 -92.33 32.17 -10.08
C GLY A 613 -93.26 32.64 -8.96
N ALA A 614 -92.72 32.88 -7.76
CA ALA A 614 -93.48 33.38 -6.60
C ALA A 614 -93.82 34.88 -6.68
N ALA A 615 -93.19 35.64 -7.58
CA ALA A 615 -93.49 37.06 -7.83
C ALA A 615 -94.56 37.28 -8.92
N ALA A 616 -95.06 36.21 -9.54
CA ALA A 616 -96.04 36.24 -10.64
C ALA A 616 -97.41 35.62 -10.29
N ALA A 617 -97.65 35.29 -9.02
CA ALA A 617 -98.96 34.95 -8.44
C ALA A 617 -99.31 35.97 -7.36
#